data_AF-A0A818DJA0-F1
#
_entry.id   AF-A0A818DJA0-F1
#
_cell.length_a   1.000
_cell.length_b   1.000
_cell.length_c   1.000
_cell.angle_alpha   90.00
_cell.angle_beta   90.00
_cell.angle_gamma   90.00
#
_symmetry.space_group_name_H-M   'P 1'
#
loop_
_entity.id
_entity.type
_entity.pdbx_description
1 polymer ?
#
loop_
_entity_poly.entity_id
_entity_poly.type
_entity_poly.pdbx_seq_one_letter_code
_entity_poly.pdbx_strand_id
1 'polypeptide(L)'
;MKTLFIFLLILPVLVSSGPVAYGLCQTACNYGAVTCYTLAGLTFGVPAAITGPVGLCVLLASTSMSTIAAAAACSAAQGTCMAACTPLLLAPTP
;
A
#
# COMPACT_ATOMS: atom_id res chain seq x y z
N MET A 1 11.75 33.65 -9.68
CA MET A 1 11.95 32.28 -9.12
C MET A 1 10.78 31.84 -8.23
N LYS A 2 10.33 32.66 -7.26
CA LYS A 2 9.16 32.36 -6.40
C LYS A 2 7.88 32.02 -7.18
N THR A 3 7.55 32.81 -8.21
CA THR A 3 6.35 32.60 -9.04
C THR A 3 6.41 31.32 -9.89
N LEU A 4 7.61 30.91 -10.31
CA LEU A 4 7.82 29.67 -11.06
C LEU A 4 7.58 28.43 -10.17
N PHE A 5 8.00 28.51 -8.91
CA PHE A 5 7.81 27.44 -7.93
C PHE A 5 6.34 27.27 -7.55
N ILE A 6 5.62 28.39 -7.38
CA ILE A 6 4.17 28.37 -7.16
C ILE A 6 3.48 27.78 -8.38
N PHE A 7 3.83 28.18 -9.61
CA PHE A 7 3.28 27.61 -10.85
C PHE A 7 3.50 26.10 -10.95
N LEU A 8 4.70 25.60 -10.57
CA LEU A 8 5.04 24.17 -10.55
C LEU A 8 4.15 23.35 -9.57
N LEU A 9 3.75 23.95 -8.46
CA LEU A 9 2.89 23.35 -7.44
C LEU A 9 1.40 23.29 -7.83
N ILE A 10 0.96 24.10 -8.82
CA ILE A 10 -0.44 24.14 -9.30
C ILE A 10 -0.67 23.30 -10.56
N LEU A 11 0.38 22.81 -11.24
CA LEU A 11 0.19 21.87 -12.37
C LEU A 11 -0.56 20.57 -12.02
N PRO A 12 -0.36 19.91 -10.86
CA PRO A 12 -1.03 18.63 -10.59
C PRO A 12 -2.54 18.77 -10.32
N VAL A 13 -3.04 19.96 -9.97
CA VAL A 13 -4.48 20.21 -9.81
C VAL A 13 -5.20 20.49 -11.13
N LEU A 14 -4.47 20.65 -12.24
CA LEU A 14 -5.04 20.85 -13.58
C LEU A 14 -5.14 19.56 -14.40
N VAL A 15 -4.53 18.46 -13.94
CA VAL A 15 -4.58 17.18 -14.65
C VAL A 15 -5.61 16.28 -13.98
N SER A 16 -6.84 16.25 -14.52
CA SER A 16 -7.79 15.19 -14.23
C SER A 16 -7.21 13.89 -14.76
N SER A 17 -6.42 13.21 -13.94
CA SER A 17 -5.64 12.05 -14.39
C SER A 17 -6.23 10.79 -13.77
N GLY A 18 -7.52 10.53 -13.96
CA GLY A 18 -8.26 9.52 -13.18
C GLY A 18 -7.53 8.18 -12.97
N PRO A 19 -7.17 7.45 -14.03
CA PRO A 19 -6.40 6.21 -13.96
C PRO A 19 -4.99 6.38 -13.37
N VAL A 20 -4.33 7.52 -13.58
CA VAL A 20 -3.02 7.80 -12.96
C VAL A 20 -3.19 8.03 -11.46
N ALA A 21 -4.20 8.78 -11.04
CA ALA A 21 -4.56 9.01 -9.65
C ALA A 21 -4.98 7.70 -8.97
N TYR A 22 -5.72 6.84 -9.66
CA TYR A 22 -6.02 5.48 -9.21
C TYR A 22 -4.72 4.69 -8.98
N GLY A 23 -3.81 4.68 -9.96
CA GLY A 23 -2.52 4.02 -9.84
C GLY A 23 -1.71 4.51 -8.63
N LEU A 24 -1.60 5.83 -8.44
CA LEU A 24 -0.92 6.42 -7.30
C LEU A 24 -1.59 6.09 -5.96
N CYS A 25 -2.92 6.11 -5.90
CA CYS A 25 -3.70 5.72 -4.72
C CYS A 25 -3.42 4.25 -4.34
N GLN A 26 -3.44 3.35 -5.33
CA GLN A 26 -3.12 1.94 -5.12
C GLN A 26 -1.67 1.76 -4.64
N THR A 27 -0.71 2.48 -5.21
CA THR A 27 0.70 2.44 -4.75
C THR A 27 0.82 2.91 -3.29
N ALA A 28 0.14 3.98 -2.90
CA ALA A 28 0.15 4.47 -1.53
C ALA A 28 -0.46 3.46 -0.55
N CYS A 29 -1.61 2.85 -0.88
CA CYS A 29 -2.22 1.80 -0.07
C CYS A 29 -1.29 0.57 0.09
N ASN A 30 -0.60 0.17 -0.99
CA ASN A 30 0.40 -0.91 -0.94
C ASN A 30 1.59 -0.55 -0.05
N TYR A 31 2.10 0.69 -0.12
CA TYR A 31 3.16 1.16 0.76
C TYR A 31 2.73 1.14 2.24
N GLY A 32 1.47 1.53 2.52
CA GLY A 32 0.87 1.43 3.85
C GLY A 32 0.82 -0.02 4.35
N ALA A 33 0.43 -0.96 3.49
CA ALA A 33 0.43 -2.38 3.82
C ALA A 33 1.83 -2.90 4.16
N VAL A 34 2.84 -2.58 3.34
CA VAL A 34 4.24 -2.94 3.61
C VAL A 34 4.71 -2.38 4.95
N THR A 35 4.40 -1.11 5.24
CA THR A 35 4.76 -0.46 6.51
C THR A 35 4.10 -1.16 7.70
N CYS A 36 2.80 -1.45 7.61
CA CYS A 36 2.02 -2.13 8.65
C CYS A 36 2.58 -3.54 8.94
N TYR A 37 2.86 -4.31 7.90
CA TYR A 37 3.48 -5.64 8.03
C TYR A 37 4.88 -5.55 8.65
N THR A 38 5.69 -4.58 8.23
CA THR A 38 7.06 -4.40 8.77
C THR A 38 7.03 -4.06 10.26
N LEU A 39 6.09 -3.20 10.69
CA LEU A 39 5.88 -2.90 12.12
C LEU A 39 5.45 -4.13 12.93
N ALA A 40 4.74 -5.06 12.30
CA ALA A 40 4.37 -6.35 12.88
C ALA A 40 5.47 -7.42 12.78
N GLY A 41 6.65 -7.08 12.25
CA GLY A 41 7.76 -8.03 12.05
C GLY A 41 7.53 -9.02 10.90
N LEU A 42 6.60 -8.71 9.99
CA LEU A 42 6.22 -9.54 8.85
C LEU A 42 6.70 -8.92 7.54
N THR A 43 6.88 -9.76 6.52
CA THR A 43 7.12 -9.30 5.15
C THR A 43 5.84 -9.46 4.32
N PHE A 44 5.38 -8.39 3.70
CA PHE A 44 4.19 -8.39 2.86
C PHE A 44 4.39 -9.25 1.59
N GLY A 45 3.38 -10.03 1.19
CA GLY A 45 3.39 -10.83 -0.04
C GLY A 45 4.19 -12.14 0.02
N VAL A 46 4.81 -12.46 1.15
CA VAL A 46 5.49 -13.75 1.33
C VAL A 46 4.47 -14.79 1.81
N PRO A 47 4.22 -15.87 1.04
CA PRO A 47 3.35 -16.94 1.51
C PRO A 47 3.99 -17.61 2.73
N ALA A 48 3.17 -18.09 3.67
CA ALA A 48 3.62 -18.93 4.78
C ALA A 48 4.19 -20.30 4.33
N ALA A 49 4.46 -20.49 3.03
CA ALA A 49 5.02 -21.71 2.46
C ALA A 49 6.46 -21.87 2.95
N ILE A 50 6.60 -22.72 3.96
CA ILE A 50 7.83 -23.11 4.62
C ILE A 50 8.62 -24.02 3.68
N THR A 51 9.40 -23.47 2.76
CA THR A 51 10.42 -24.25 2.05
C THR A 51 11.79 -23.59 2.21
N GLY A 52 12.61 -24.19 3.06
CA GLY A 52 14.00 -23.78 3.31
C GLY A 52 14.27 -23.24 4.73
N PRO A 53 15.56 -23.13 5.11
CA PRO A 53 15.97 -22.69 6.45
C PRO A 53 15.48 -21.28 6.84
N VAL A 54 15.23 -20.42 5.84
CA VAL A 54 14.67 -19.07 6.06
C VAL A 54 13.18 -19.14 6.45
N GLY A 55 12.41 -20.05 5.85
CA GLY A 55 10.99 -20.25 6.17
C GLY A 55 10.77 -20.78 7.58
N LEU A 56 11.66 -21.65 8.08
CA LEU A 56 11.61 -22.14 9.46
C LEU A 56 11.91 -21.04 10.48
N CYS A 57 12.84 -20.13 10.15
CA CYS A 57 13.16 -18.97 10.98
C CYS A 57 11.95 -17.99 11.05
N VAL A 58 11.25 -17.79 9.93
CA VAL A 58 10.01 -17.00 9.89
C VAL A 58 8.88 -17.69 10.66
N LEU A 59 8.70 -19.01 10.53
CA LEU A 59 7.68 -19.78 11.29
C LEU A 59 7.89 -19.65 12.81
N LEU A 60 9.13 -19.68 13.27
CA LEU A 60 9.48 -19.54 14.69
C LEU A 60 9.33 -18.10 15.19
N ALA A 61 9.41 -17.09 14.31
CA ALA A 61 9.24 -15.68 14.66
C ALA A 61 7.79 -15.17 14.55
N SER A 62 6.92 -15.84 13.78
CA SER A 62 5.60 -15.31 13.38
C SER A 62 4.39 -16.16 13.79
N THR A 63 4.57 -17.19 14.62
CA THR A 63 3.48 -18.07 15.12
C THR A 63 2.76 -17.55 16.37
N SER A 64 3.03 -16.32 16.81
CA SER A 64 2.19 -15.70 17.82
C SER A 64 0.81 -15.37 17.23
N MET A 65 -0.28 -15.59 17.99
CA MET A 65 -1.63 -15.19 17.57
C MET A 65 -1.69 -13.69 17.21
N SER A 66 -0.79 -12.89 17.80
CA SER A 66 -0.66 -11.46 17.58
C SER A 66 -0.21 -11.10 16.16
N THR A 67 0.74 -11.84 15.58
CA THR A 67 1.23 -11.58 14.20
C THR A 67 0.20 -11.95 13.14
N ILE A 68 -0.58 -13.02 13.36
CA ILE A 68 -1.68 -13.41 12.46
C ILE A 68 -2.79 -12.34 12.48
N ALA A 69 -3.17 -11.88 13.68
CA ALA A 69 -4.15 -10.81 13.82
C ALA A 69 -3.66 -9.50 13.17
N ALA A 70 -2.38 -9.15 13.33
CA ALA A 70 -1.79 -7.99 12.68
C ALA A 70 -1.81 -8.10 11.15
N ALA A 71 -1.42 -9.26 10.58
CA ALA A 71 -1.47 -9.48 9.13
C ALA A 71 -2.89 -9.33 8.58
N ALA A 72 -3.88 -9.94 9.26
CA ALA A 72 -5.29 -9.82 8.88
C ALA A 72 -5.77 -8.36 8.94
N ALA A 73 -5.43 -7.62 10.01
CA ALA A 73 -5.79 -6.22 10.16
C ALA A 73 -5.14 -5.32 9.09
N CYS A 74 -3.85 -5.51 8.83
CA CYS A 74 -3.12 -4.76 7.78
C CYS A 74 -3.71 -5.04 6.39
N SER A 75 -4.03 -6.30 6.07
CA SER A 75 -4.68 -6.68 4.81
C SER A 75 -6.08 -6.11 4.67
N ALA A 76 -6.87 -6.11 5.75
CA ALA A 76 -8.21 -5.51 5.74
C ALA A 76 -8.12 -3.99 5.51
N ALA A 77 -7.21 -3.30 6.19
CA ALA A 77 -6.97 -1.86 6.00
C ALA A 77 -6.48 -1.54 4.59
N GLN A 78 -5.63 -2.39 4.00
CA GLN A 78 -5.25 -2.27 2.60
C GLN A 78 -6.49 -2.39 1.70
N GLY A 79 -7.30 -3.45 1.88
CA GLY A 79 -8.50 -3.66 1.07
C GLY A 79 -9.48 -2.48 1.12
N THR A 80 -9.70 -1.89 2.30
CA THR A 80 -10.57 -0.70 2.43
C THR A 80 -9.97 0.54 1.77
N CYS A 81 -8.66 0.74 1.88
CA CYS A 81 -7.94 1.81 1.18
C CYS A 81 -8.08 1.67 -0.35
N MET A 82 -7.83 0.48 -0.89
CA MET A 82 -7.93 0.18 -2.32
C MET A 82 -9.38 0.35 -2.83
N ALA A 83 -10.37 -0.06 -2.03
CA ALA A 83 -11.78 0.14 -2.36
C ALA A 83 -12.14 1.63 -2.46
N ALA A 84 -11.58 2.47 -1.59
CA ALA A 84 -11.76 3.91 -1.62
C ALA A 84 -11.09 4.58 -2.85
N CYS A 85 -10.11 3.93 -3.49
CA CYS A 85 -9.50 4.41 -4.73
C CYS A 85 -10.42 4.25 -5.96
N THR A 86 -11.41 3.34 -5.93
CA THR A 86 -12.31 3.01 -7.07
C THR A 86 -12.87 4.22 -7.84
N PRO A 87 -13.43 5.28 -7.22
CA PRO A 87 -13.96 6.42 -7.96
C PRO A 87 -12.94 7.14 -8.84
N LEU A 88 -11.64 7.04 -8.53
CA LEU A 88 -10.58 7.63 -9.37
C LEU A 88 -10.51 6.95 -10.74
N LEU A 89 -10.93 5.70 -10.87
CA LEU A 89 -10.92 4.97 -12.14
C LEU A 89 -11.94 5.55 -13.16
N LEU A 90 -13.00 6.17 -12.66
CA LEU A 90 -14.05 6.81 -13.46
C LEU A 90 -13.80 8.31 -13.67
N ALA A 91 -12.77 8.87 -13.03
CA ALA A 91 -12.41 10.26 -13.24
C ALA A 91 -11.88 10.44 -14.67
N PRO A 92 -12.17 11.58 -15.33
CA PRO A 92 -11.73 11.84 -16.70
C PRO A 92 -10.22 11.66 -16.87
N THR A 93 -9.80 11.25 -18.07
CA THR A 93 -8.42 11.33 -18.57
C THR A 93 -8.35 12.41 -19.64
N PRO A 94 -7.34 13.30 -19.64
CA PRO A 94 -7.08 14.16 -20.79
C PRO A 94 -6.65 13.35 -22.02
#